data_AF-A0A7S3FBR6-F1
#
_entry.id   AF-A0A7S3FBR6-F1
#
_cell.length_a   1.000
_cell.length_b   1.000
_cell.length_c   1.000
_cell.angle_alpha   90.00
_cell.angle_beta   90.00
_cell.angle_gamma   90.00
#
_symmetry.space_group_name_H-M   'P 1'
#
loop_
_entity.id
_entity.type
_entity.pdbx_description
1 polymer ?
#
loop_
_entity_poly.entity_id
_entity_poly.type
_entity_poly.pdbx_seq_one_letter_code
_entity_poly.pdbx_strand_id
1 'polypeptide(L)'
;ALKKWGYETTSWSLGDQTSFLELGTQEVPPPLLAELEDAANEAIKAASPITPSWHSVADVNDGAVPGLRKSSKPLPPSVTGPVRVITFEGIDTNTCCGTHVQSTARLQAIKLLRT
;
A
#
# COMPACT_ATOMS: atom_id res chain seq x y z
N ALA A 1 9.83 4.30 -6.07
CA ALA A 1 9.49 4.02 -7.48
C ALA A 1 8.16 4.66 -7.90
N LEU A 2 6.96 4.11 -7.59
CA LEU A 2 5.68 4.62 -8.16
C LEU A 2 5.46 6.14 -8.05
N LYS A 3 5.70 6.75 -6.88
CA LYS A 3 5.57 8.20 -6.67
C LYS A 3 6.46 9.02 -7.62
N LYS A 4 7.67 8.53 -7.94
CA LYS A 4 8.62 9.18 -8.87
C LYS A 4 8.09 9.17 -10.31
N TRP A 5 7.36 8.12 -10.68
CA TRP A 5 6.78 7.95 -12.01
C TRP A 5 5.36 8.53 -12.15
N GLY A 6 4.77 9.02 -11.05
CA GLY A 6 3.43 9.59 -11.04
C GLY A 6 2.31 8.58 -11.26
N TYR A 7 2.58 7.29 -11.04
CA TYR A 7 1.57 6.24 -11.19
C TYR A 7 0.88 5.94 -9.86
N GLU A 8 -0.45 5.92 -9.90
CA GLU A 8 -1.30 5.52 -8.78
C GLU A 8 -1.70 4.05 -8.91
N THR A 9 -1.91 3.39 -7.78
CA THR A 9 -2.54 2.06 -7.75
C THR A 9 -4.04 2.24 -7.94
N THR A 10 -4.62 1.57 -8.93
CA THR A 10 -6.06 1.61 -9.22
C THR A 10 -6.82 0.45 -8.59
N SER A 11 -6.22 -0.75 -8.61
CA SER A 11 -6.78 -1.95 -8.01
C SER A 11 -5.70 -2.99 -7.71
N TRP A 12 -6.07 -4.08 -7.05
CA TRP A 12 -5.20 -5.23 -6.78
C TRP A 12 -6.03 -6.49 -6.54
N SER A 13 -5.40 -7.66 -6.69
CA SER A 13 -5.97 -8.95 -6.26
C SER A 13 -4.91 -9.85 -5.64
N LEU A 14 -5.31 -10.63 -4.64
CA LEU A 14 -4.46 -11.63 -3.98
C LEU A 14 -4.99 -13.02 -4.33
N GLY A 15 -4.35 -13.68 -5.29
CA GLY A 15 -4.65 -15.05 -5.69
C GLY A 15 -3.79 -16.06 -4.94
N ASP A 16 -4.20 -17.33 -5.01
CA ASP A 16 -3.52 -18.44 -4.34
C ASP A 16 -2.06 -18.63 -4.84
N GLN A 17 -1.84 -18.49 -6.15
CA GLN A 17 -0.52 -18.68 -6.78
C GLN A 17 0.12 -17.37 -7.22
N THR A 18 -0.68 -16.40 -7.68
CA THR A 18 -0.20 -15.11 -8.18
C THR A 18 -1.12 -13.99 -7.74
N SER A 19 -0.52 -12.84 -7.47
CA SER A 19 -1.21 -11.60 -7.11
C SER A 19 -0.94 -10.54 -8.17
N PHE A 20 -1.85 -9.59 -8.32
CA PHE A 20 -1.74 -8.52 -9.31
C PHE A 20 -1.94 -7.16 -8.66
N LEU A 21 -1.24 -6.18 -9.23
CA LEU A 21 -1.37 -4.76 -8.90
C LEU A 21 -1.66 -4.03 -10.21
N GLU A 22 -2.78 -3.30 -10.26
CA GLU A 22 -3.11 -2.44 -11.39
C GLU A 22 -2.63 -1.02 -11.11
N LEU A 23 -1.99 -0.44 -12.13
CA LEU A 23 -1.48 0.92 -12.09
C LEU A 23 -2.28 1.78 -13.08
N GLY A 24 -2.45 3.07 -12.75
CA GLY A 24 -3.12 4.06 -13.60
C GLY A 24 -2.31 4.46 -14.84
N THR A 25 -1.76 3.49 -15.57
CA THR A 25 -0.98 3.65 -16.81
C THR A 25 -1.38 2.56 -17.80
N GLN A 26 -1.26 2.85 -19.11
CA GLN A 26 -1.51 1.85 -20.17
C GLN A 26 -0.34 0.86 -20.31
N GLU A 27 0.87 1.30 -19.98
CA GLU A 27 2.08 0.48 -20.11
C GLU A 27 3.00 0.69 -18.90
N VAL A 28 3.67 -0.38 -18.51
CA VAL A 28 4.71 -0.39 -17.47
C VAL A 28 6.05 -0.65 -18.16
N PRO A 29 6.86 0.39 -18.41
CA PRO A 29 8.11 0.23 -19.15
C PRO A 29 9.11 -0.62 -18.35
N PRO A 30 9.96 -1.46 -18.99
CA PRO A 30 10.90 -2.34 -18.28
C PRO A 30 11.80 -1.67 -17.22
N PRO A 31 12.31 -0.43 -17.44
CA PRO A 31 13.07 0.27 -16.40
C PRO A 31 12.26 0.56 -15.13
N LEU A 32 10.97 0.86 -15.26
CA LEU A 32 10.09 1.03 -14.10
C LEU A 32 9.90 -0.30 -13.37
N LEU A 33 9.74 -1.40 -14.09
CA LEU A 33 9.54 -2.71 -13.48
C LEU A 33 10.77 -3.13 -12.65
N ALA A 34 11.97 -2.94 -13.18
CA ALA A 34 13.21 -3.18 -12.44
C ALA A 34 13.34 -2.26 -11.22
N GLU A 35 13.10 -0.96 -11.38
CA GLU A 35 13.17 0.01 -10.27
C GLU A 35 12.13 -0.32 -9.16
N LEU A 36 10.95 -0.80 -9.54
CA LEU A 36 9.91 -1.21 -8.60
C LEU A 36 10.33 -2.43 -7.79
N GLU A 37 10.82 -3.47 -8.47
CA GLU A 37 11.27 -4.70 -7.83
C GLU A 37 12.44 -4.43 -6.87
N ASP A 38 13.44 -3.66 -7.30
CA ASP A 38 14.58 -3.28 -6.48
C ASP A 38 14.12 -2.46 -5.26
N ALA A 39 13.33 -1.41 -5.47
CA ALA A 39 12.86 -0.56 -4.37
C ALA A 39 12.01 -1.33 -3.35
N ALA A 40 11.20 -2.29 -3.81
CA ALA A 40 10.40 -3.13 -2.91
C ALA A 40 11.28 -4.09 -2.10
N ASN A 41 12.27 -4.73 -2.73
CA ASN A 41 13.21 -5.60 -2.03
C ASN A 41 14.13 -4.83 -1.07
N GLU A 42 14.54 -3.60 -1.39
CA GLU A 42 15.24 -2.72 -0.44
C GLU A 42 14.37 -2.41 0.79
N ALA A 43 13.09 -2.11 0.59
CA ALA A 43 12.15 -1.88 1.71
C ALA A 43 11.94 -3.15 2.56
N ILE A 44 11.99 -4.33 1.96
CA ILE A 44 11.95 -5.60 2.70
C ILE A 44 13.22 -5.78 3.56
N LYS A 45 14.40 -5.53 2.97
CA LYS A 45 15.68 -5.62 3.69
C LYS A 45 15.82 -4.61 4.82
N ALA A 46 15.22 -3.43 4.67
CA ALA A 46 15.19 -2.40 5.70
C ALA A 46 14.40 -2.81 6.95
N ALA A 47 13.60 -3.89 6.88
CA ALA A 47 12.86 -4.45 8.01
C ALA A 47 11.89 -3.47 8.69
N SER A 48 11.36 -2.48 7.96
CA SER A 48 10.43 -1.46 8.46
C SER A 48 9.26 -2.09 9.24
N PRO A 49 8.95 -1.57 10.44
CA PRO A 49 7.77 -1.95 11.20
C PRO A 49 6.46 -1.70 10.44
N ILE A 50 5.48 -2.58 10.68
CA ILE A 50 4.11 -2.46 10.16
C ILE A 50 3.15 -2.48 11.36
N THR A 51 2.50 -1.35 11.61
CA THR A 51 1.66 -1.14 12.81
C THR A 51 0.22 -0.78 12.47
N PRO A 52 -0.77 -1.48 13.04
CA PRO A 52 -2.16 -1.09 12.96
C PRO A 52 -2.49 0.02 13.96
N SER A 53 -3.43 0.88 13.59
CA SER A 53 -4.06 1.87 14.45
C SER A 53 -5.55 1.99 14.12
N TRP A 54 -6.33 2.57 15.02
CA TRP A 54 -7.78 2.67 14.91
C TRP A 54 -8.21 4.11 15.13
N HIS A 55 -8.96 4.66 14.18
CA HIS A 55 -9.35 6.07 14.12
C HIS A 55 -10.85 6.20 13.88
N SER A 56 -11.42 7.37 14.18
CA SER A 56 -12.82 7.62 13.81
C SER A 56 -12.97 7.82 12.29
N VAL A 57 -14.20 7.65 11.78
CA VAL A 57 -14.51 7.96 10.38
C VAL A 57 -14.27 9.44 10.07
N ALA A 58 -14.54 10.33 11.04
CA ALA A 58 -14.30 11.76 10.91
C ALA A 58 -12.81 12.06 10.75
N ASP A 59 -11.95 11.51 11.63
CA ASP A 59 -10.49 11.73 11.56
C ASP A 59 -9.90 11.29 10.21
N VAL A 60 -10.39 10.18 9.68
CA VAL A 60 -9.95 9.67 8.37
C VAL A 60 -10.42 10.56 7.22
N ASN A 61 -11.70 10.94 7.21
CA ASN A 61 -12.28 11.76 6.14
C ASN A 61 -11.72 13.20 6.14
N ASP A 62 -11.47 13.76 7.33
CA ASP A 62 -10.94 15.11 7.51
C ASP A 62 -9.41 15.17 7.33
N GLY A 63 -8.76 14.01 7.16
CA GLY A 63 -7.31 13.91 7.00
C GLY A 63 -6.52 14.24 8.27
N ALA A 64 -7.13 14.05 9.44
CA ALA A 64 -6.51 14.26 10.75
C ALA A 64 -5.54 13.13 11.14
N VAL A 65 -5.59 11.98 10.45
CA VAL A 65 -4.65 10.87 10.67
C VAL A 65 -3.29 11.19 10.01
N PRO A 66 -2.19 11.31 10.78
CA PRO A 66 -0.88 11.68 10.25
C PRO A 66 -0.38 10.70 9.19
N GLY A 67 0.11 11.23 8.06
CA GLY A 67 0.70 10.43 6.98
C GLY A 67 -0.29 9.59 6.17
N LEU A 68 -1.57 9.52 6.57
CA LEU A 68 -2.58 8.78 5.84
C LEU A 68 -2.70 9.31 4.42
N ARG A 69 -2.54 8.41 3.46
CA ARG A 69 -2.73 8.71 2.04
C ARG A 69 -4.14 9.26 1.84
N LYS A 70 -4.24 10.45 1.24
CA LYS A 70 -5.52 11.05 0.89
C LYS A 70 -6.26 10.14 -0.09
N SER A 71 -7.39 9.60 0.33
CA SER A 71 -8.34 8.96 -0.58
C SER A 71 -9.05 10.05 -1.38
N SER A 72 -9.24 9.82 -2.68
CA SER A 72 -10.04 10.71 -3.54
C SER A 72 -11.54 10.65 -3.20
N LYS A 73 -11.96 9.66 -2.40
CA LYS A 73 -13.35 9.45 -1.98
C LYS A 73 -13.43 9.33 -0.46
N PRO A 74 -14.38 10.02 0.19
CA PRO A 74 -14.66 9.81 1.60
C PRO A 74 -15.12 8.36 1.83
N LEU A 75 -14.93 7.87 3.04
CA LEU A 75 -15.45 6.56 3.44
C LEU A 75 -16.99 6.52 3.31
N PRO A 76 -17.58 5.40 2.87
CA PRO A 76 -19.02 5.27 2.74
C PRO A 76 -19.76 5.54 4.06
N PRO A 77 -20.96 6.15 4.04
CA PRO A 77 -21.76 6.39 5.25
C PRO A 77 -22.15 5.12 6.04
N SER A 78 -22.08 3.96 5.39
CA SER A 78 -22.35 2.66 6.01
C SER A 78 -21.22 2.14 6.91
N VAL A 79 -20.02 2.75 6.86
CA VAL A 79 -18.91 2.38 7.74
C VAL A 79 -19.27 2.78 9.17
N THR A 80 -19.28 1.80 10.07
CA THR A 80 -19.55 1.99 11.50
C THR A 80 -18.37 1.49 12.33
N GLY A 81 -18.16 2.10 13.49
CA GLY A 81 -17.03 1.78 14.37
C GLY A 81 -15.69 2.36 13.88
N PRO A 82 -14.59 1.98 14.54
CA PRO A 82 -13.27 2.51 14.22
C PRO A 82 -12.72 1.99 12.89
N VAL A 83 -12.13 2.90 12.11
CA VAL A 83 -11.44 2.60 10.86
C VAL A 83 -10.02 2.14 11.16
N ARG A 84 -9.66 0.98 10.63
CA ARG A 84 -8.30 0.44 10.75
C ARG A 84 -7.37 1.07 9.72
N VAL A 85 -6.27 1.64 10.20
CA VAL A 85 -5.19 2.21 9.41
C VAL A 85 -3.92 1.40 9.62
N ILE A 86 -3.24 1.04 8.54
CA ILE A 86 -1.97 0.32 8.54
C ILE A 86 -0.87 1.29 8.14
N THR A 87 0.14 1.40 8.99
CA THR A 87 1.35 2.19 8.72
C THR A 87 2.50 1.25 8.43
N PHE A 88 3.07 1.38 7.24
CA PHE A 88 4.37 0.83 6.87
C PHE A 88 5.38 1.96 7.08
N GLU A 89 6.18 1.88 8.14
CA GLU A 89 7.02 3.00 8.59
C GLU A 89 7.95 3.50 7.46
N GLY A 90 7.88 4.80 7.17
CA GLY A 90 8.66 5.46 6.13
C GLY A 90 8.22 5.15 4.68
N ILE A 91 7.19 4.32 4.48
CA ILE A 91 6.78 3.82 3.15
C ILE A 91 5.39 4.34 2.79
N ASP A 92 4.36 3.93 3.54
CA ASP A 92 2.97 4.21 3.24
C ASP A 92 2.09 4.13 4.49
N THR A 93 0.98 4.84 4.48
CA THR A 93 -0.06 4.73 5.51
C THR A 93 -1.41 4.75 4.81
N ASN A 94 -2.20 3.70 4.98
CA ASN A 94 -3.47 3.53 4.29
C ASN A 94 -4.52 2.84 5.16
N THR A 95 -5.79 3.03 4.81
CA THR A 95 -6.91 2.27 5.40
C THR A 95 -6.94 0.87 4.81
N CYS A 96 -6.80 -0.17 5.64
CA CYS A 96 -6.83 -1.56 5.18
C CYS A 96 -7.42 -2.50 6.24
N CYS A 97 -8.28 -3.42 5.80
CA CYS A 97 -8.88 -4.46 6.64
C CYS A 97 -8.14 -5.81 6.58
N GLY A 98 -7.16 -5.96 5.68
CA GLY A 98 -6.42 -7.20 5.45
C GLY A 98 -5.52 -7.63 6.62
N THR A 99 -5.06 -8.88 6.58
CA THR A 99 -4.07 -9.39 7.54
C THR A 99 -2.66 -8.97 7.10
N HIS A 100 -1.85 -8.51 8.06
CA HIS A 100 -0.49 -8.03 7.80
C HIS A 100 0.49 -8.65 8.77
N VAL A 101 1.71 -8.89 8.29
CA VAL A 101 2.88 -9.19 9.12
C VAL A 101 3.34 -7.94 9.87
N GLN A 102 4.15 -8.10 10.92
CA GLN A 102 4.58 -7.00 11.79
C GLN A 102 5.80 -6.20 11.26
N SER A 103 6.48 -6.70 10.23
CA SER A 103 7.65 -6.05 9.62
C SER A 103 7.79 -6.50 8.16
N THR A 104 8.30 -5.61 7.31
CA THR A 104 8.56 -5.90 5.89
C THR A 104 9.53 -7.06 5.70
N ALA A 105 10.46 -7.31 6.64
CA ALA A 105 11.41 -8.43 6.57
C ALA A 105 10.72 -9.80 6.52
N ARG A 106 9.50 -9.93 7.07
CA ARG A 106 8.72 -11.17 7.03
C ARG A 106 8.24 -11.54 5.62
N LEU A 107 8.28 -10.61 4.67
CA LEU A 107 7.96 -10.86 3.26
C LEU A 107 9.07 -11.63 2.53
N GLN A 108 10.30 -11.62 3.07
CA GLN A 108 11.50 -12.26 2.52
C GLN A 108 11.97 -11.65 1.19
N ALA A 109 11.20 -11.78 0.12
CA ALA A 109 11.50 -11.23 -1.19
C ALA A 109 10.23 -11.04 -2.03
N ILE A 110 10.32 -10.19 -3.06
CA ILE A 110 9.27 -10.04 -4.08
C ILE A 110 9.88 -10.14 -5.49
N LYS A 111 9.13 -10.75 -6.40
CA LYS A 111 9.47 -10.86 -7.83
C LYS A 111 8.27 -10.45 -8.68
N LEU A 112 8.50 -9.57 -9.65
CA LEU A 112 7.49 -9.18 -10.63
C LEU A 112 7.59 -10.10 -11.84
N LEU A 113 6.50 -10.83 -12.13
CA LEU A 113 6.49 -11.92 -13.11
C LEU A 113 6.13 -11.45 -14.53
N ARG A 114 5.25 -10.46 -14.65
CA ARG A 114 4.71 -9.93 -15.92
C ARG A 114 4.01 -8.59 -15.71
N THR A 115 3.76 -7.89 -16.82
CA THR A 115 2.98 -6.63 -16.93
C THR A 115 1.82 -6.84 -17.87
#